data_AF-A0A6N7GIB8-F1
#
_entry.id   AF-A0A6N7GIB8-F1
#
_cell.length_a   1.000
_cell.length_b   1.000
_cell.length_c   1.000
_cell.angle_alpha   90.00
_cell.angle_beta   90.00
_cell.angle_gamma   90.00
#
_symmetry.space_group_name_H-M   'P 1'
#
loop_
_entity.id
_entity.type
_entity.pdbx_description
1 polymer ?
#
loop_
_entity_poly.entity_id
_entity_poly.type
_entity_poly.pdbx_seq_one_letter_code
_entity_poly.pdbx_strand_id
1 'polypeptide(L)'
;MGRPPPSRRRPRRVDVVSYRVRIDLTRTKPPVWRRLELASDLFLDDVHRVIQVAFGWWDYHLHRFGCGPERYGHDTEYYLCPFDVEEGETEGVPEEQVRLDEVLVDAGDKLFYDYDFGDGWELVLRLEAVMPRDDSAPRPVCLAGRRPAPHEDSGGTHHYKLLVAATDPTSPDHAEAVREYARYIGDEADPAEYRPTPFEAEEVNQDLAGFEFGAVEFPTDLPRPLSEVVDDIRDIPASKQLRQVIRQAELGEHAEVDRETAASMVRPYQWLLNHVGADGIKLTDAGYLPPVHVEATVAALGLDRAWIGKGNRESQTMPVLHLRRSAQAVGLLRRYRGSLVLTPVGRSLRARADPVLLWWHLADNLPVKSRHRHEVQAGLLLLLAVAAGLSNTDAFVAETLHAIGWRDGDGSPITSGMAGGAAWDTRMVLHRLDGLGDQLERPTPAGVVFARAALRTWPDGGLREGA
;
A
#
# COMPACT_ATOMS: atom_id res chain seq x y z
N MET A 1 -28.71 20.51 14.41
CA MET A 1 -27.89 19.91 13.34
C MET A 1 -28.77 19.86 12.10
N GLY A 2 -28.34 20.54 11.02
CA GLY A 2 -29.08 20.58 9.76
C GLY A 2 -29.04 19.21 9.09
N ARG A 3 -29.99 18.95 8.20
CA ARG A 3 -29.95 17.74 7.35
C ARG A 3 -28.73 17.87 6.41
N PRO A 4 -27.91 16.81 6.24
CA PRO A 4 -26.80 16.86 5.29
C PRO A 4 -27.32 17.22 3.88
N PRO A 5 -26.52 17.96 3.09
CA PRO A 5 -26.93 18.35 1.75
C PRO A 5 -27.25 17.10 0.90
N PRO A 6 -28.19 17.19 -0.05
CA PRO A 6 -28.43 16.07 -0.96
C PRO A 6 -27.15 15.78 -1.75
N SER A 7 -26.88 14.49 -2.00
CA SER A 7 -25.68 14.12 -2.76
C SER A 7 -25.71 14.78 -4.15
N ARG A 8 -24.58 15.36 -4.54
CA ARG A 8 -24.36 16.00 -5.83
C ARG A 8 -23.68 15.09 -6.84
N ARG A 9 -23.21 13.93 -6.38
CA ARG A 9 -22.64 12.86 -7.20
C ARG A 9 -23.67 12.28 -8.15
N ARG A 10 -23.26 12.14 -9.41
CA ARG A 10 -23.98 11.46 -10.48
C ARG A 10 -23.40 10.04 -10.66
N PRO A 11 -24.11 9.11 -11.31
CA PRO A 11 -23.60 7.77 -11.54
C PRO A 11 -22.25 7.78 -12.27
N ARG A 12 -21.33 6.91 -11.83
CA ARG A 12 -20.03 6.69 -12.49
C ARG A 12 -20.21 6.31 -13.96
N ARG A 13 -19.30 6.77 -14.80
CA ARG A 13 -19.25 6.33 -16.20
C ARG A 13 -18.77 4.88 -16.26
N VAL A 14 -19.36 4.13 -17.20
CA VAL A 14 -18.91 2.78 -17.53
C VAL A 14 -17.58 2.85 -18.28
N ASP A 15 -17.51 3.73 -19.29
CA ASP A 15 -16.31 3.94 -20.08
C ASP A 15 -15.46 5.09 -19.51
N VAL A 16 -14.13 4.90 -19.49
CA VAL A 16 -13.20 5.96 -19.14
C VAL A 16 -13.01 6.89 -20.34
N VAL A 17 -13.18 8.19 -20.11
CA VAL A 17 -13.07 9.23 -21.13
C VAL A 17 -12.03 10.27 -20.72
N SER A 18 -11.60 11.12 -21.65
CA SER A 18 -10.68 12.21 -21.37
C SER A 18 -11.47 13.49 -21.10
N TYR A 19 -11.27 14.07 -19.93
CA TYR A 19 -11.87 15.33 -19.51
C TYR A 19 -10.87 16.46 -19.74
N ARG A 20 -11.26 17.43 -20.57
CA ARG A 20 -10.54 18.71 -20.62
C ARG A 20 -11.05 19.59 -19.49
N VAL A 21 -10.21 19.86 -18.50
CA VAL A 21 -10.53 20.64 -17.32
C VAL A 21 -9.68 21.90 -17.29
N ARG A 22 -10.31 23.04 -17.07
CA ARG A 22 -9.63 24.30 -16.75
C ARG A 22 -9.72 24.55 -15.25
N ILE A 23 -8.58 24.82 -14.63
CA ILE A 23 -8.46 25.14 -13.21
C ILE A 23 -8.05 26.61 -13.09
N ASP A 24 -8.92 27.42 -12.52
CA ASP A 24 -8.67 28.86 -12.30
C ASP A 24 -8.47 29.13 -10.80
N LEU A 25 -7.39 29.83 -10.44
CA LEU A 25 -7.21 30.39 -9.11
C LEU A 25 -8.03 31.68 -9.00
N THR A 26 -9.00 31.70 -8.08
CA THR A 26 -9.93 32.82 -7.94
C THR A 26 -9.23 34.06 -7.39
N ARG A 27 -9.94 35.21 -7.42
CA ARG A 27 -9.50 36.50 -6.85
C ARG A 27 -8.17 37.04 -7.40
N THR A 28 -7.60 36.42 -8.45
CA THR A 28 -6.43 36.90 -9.18
C THR A 28 -6.83 37.68 -10.44
N LYS A 29 -6.14 38.80 -10.69
CA LYS A 29 -6.27 39.57 -11.93
C LYS A 29 -4.91 40.13 -12.33
N PRO A 30 -4.48 39.94 -13.59
CA PRO A 30 -4.98 38.98 -14.58
C PRO A 30 -4.95 37.51 -14.09
N PRO A 31 -5.74 36.60 -14.71
CA PRO A 31 -6.03 35.28 -14.15
C PRO A 31 -4.83 34.34 -14.17
N VAL A 32 -4.67 33.57 -13.09
CA VAL A 32 -3.74 32.43 -12.97
C VAL A 32 -4.53 31.14 -13.19
N TRP A 33 -4.08 30.30 -14.11
CA TRP A 33 -4.83 29.09 -14.48
C TRP A 33 -3.96 27.99 -15.09
N ARG A 34 -4.50 26.76 -15.07
CA ARG A 34 -3.97 25.56 -15.73
C ARG A 34 -5.09 24.88 -16.54
N ARG A 35 -4.75 24.25 -17.66
CA ARG A 35 -5.67 23.43 -18.45
C ARG A 35 -5.06 22.05 -18.58
N LEU A 36 -5.82 21.07 -18.13
CA LEU A 36 -5.42 19.68 -18.02
C LEU A 36 -6.35 18.80 -18.86
N GLU A 37 -5.83 17.70 -19.35
CA GLU A 37 -6.61 16.53 -19.74
C GLU A 37 -6.47 15.47 -18.65
N LEU A 38 -7.60 15.02 -18.11
CA LEU A 38 -7.68 14.10 -16.99
C LEU A 38 -8.49 12.87 -17.39
N ALA A 39 -8.05 11.68 -17.00
CA ALA A 39 -8.88 10.49 -17.07
C ALA A 39 -10.10 10.67 -16.15
N SER A 40 -11.30 10.42 -16.67
CA SER A 40 -12.56 10.73 -15.98
C SER A 40 -12.77 9.92 -14.70
N ASP A 41 -12.08 8.78 -14.58
CA ASP A 41 -12.15 7.85 -13.46
C ASP A 41 -11.13 8.13 -12.34
N LEU A 42 -10.38 9.23 -12.40
CA LEU A 42 -9.53 9.65 -11.28
C LEU A 42 -10.38 9.92 -10.04
N PHE A 43 -9.90 9.47 -8.89
CA PHE A 43 -10.46 9.84 -7.60
C PHE A 43 -10.04 11.26 -7.19
N LEU A 44 -10.78 11.90 -6.30
CA LEU A 44 -10.49 13.29 -5.94
C LEU A 44 -9.16 13.46 -5.20
N ASP A 45 -8.65 12.45 -4.48
CA ASP A 45 -7.30 12.45 -3.92
C ASP A 45 -6.21 12.43 -5.00
N ASP A 46 -6.40 11.70 -6.09
CA ASP A 46 -5.52 11.79 -7.27
C ASP A 46 -5.62 13.17 -7.92
N VAL A 47 -6.82 13.74 -8.05
CA VAL A 47 -7.02 15.08 -8.62
C VAL A 47 -6.34 16.14 -7.76
N HIS A 48 -6.38 16.01 -6.43
CA HIS A 48 -5.65 16.90 -5.52
C HIS A 48 -4.14 16.86 -5.81
N ARG A 49 -3.54 15.67 -5.93
CA ARG A 49 -2.10 15.54 -6.28
C ARG A 49 -1.78 16.19 -7.63
N VAL A 50 -2.67 16.04 -8.63
CA VAL A 50 -2.51 16.71 -9.92
C VAL A 50 -2.54 18.24 -9.76
N ILE A 51 -3.42 18.79 -8.91
CA ILE A 51 -3.48 20.23 -8.64
C ILE A 51 -2.19 20.70 -7.96
N GLN A 52 -1.70 19.98 -6.94
CA GLN A 52 -0.46 20.30 -6.23
C GLN A 52 0.70 20.46 -7.23
N VAL A 53 0.90 19.45 -8.08
CA VAL A 53 1.95 19.50 -9.13
C VAL A 53 1.71 20.62 -10.12
N ALA A 54 0.49 20.79 -10.63
CA ALA A 54 0.19 21.80 -11.64
C ALA A 54 0.38 23.24 -11.13
N PHE A 55 0.26 23.47 -9.83
CA PHE A 55 0.50 24.77 -9.19
C PHE A 55 1.86 24.87 -8.48
N GLY A 56 2.65 23.80 -8.46
CA GLY A 56 3.97 23.78 -7.83
C GLY A 56 3.92 23.92 -6.31
N TRP A 57 2.91 23.31 -5.69
CA TRP A 57 2.70 23.25 -4.24
C TRP A 57 3.20 21.93 -3.65
N TRP A 58 3.41 21.92 -2.34
CA TRP A 58 4.10 20.87 -1.60
C TRP A 58 3.21 20.03 -0.69
N ASP A 59 1.89 20.24 -0.75
CA ASP A 59 0.92 19.45 0.02
C ASP A 59 1.15 19.50 1.54
N TYR A 60 1.45 20.69 2.06
CA TYR A 60 1.68 20.91 3.50
C TYR A 60 0.43 21.27 4.29
N HIS A 61 -0.63 21.67 3.59
CA HIS A 61 -1.83 22.19 4.23
C HIS A 61 -3.07 21.38 3.88
N LEU A 62 -4.10 21.56 4.71
CA LEU A 62 -5.40 20.95 4.47
C LEU A 62 -6.02 21.45 3.17
N HIS A 63 -6.78 20.58 2.53
CA HIS A 63 -7.61 20.89 1.39
C HIS A 63 -9.02 20.35 1.54
N ARG A 64 -9.91 20.83 0.68
CA ARG A 64 -11.27 20.33 0.57
C ARG A 64 -11.83 20.56 -0.81
N PHE A 65 -12.55 19.59 -1.34
CA PHE A 65 -13.37 19.80 -2.53
C PHE A 65 -14.82 20.09 -2.16
N GLY A 66 -15.55 20.77 -3.05
CA GLY A 66 -16.97 21.03 -2.90
C GLY A 66 -17.70 20.99 -4.23
N CYS A 67 -18.82 20.27 -4.29
CA CYS A 67 -19.73 20.28 -5.44
C CYS A 67 -21.06 20.90 -5.04
N GLY A 68 -21.47 21.96 -5.74
CA GLY A 68 -22.69 22.70 -5.41
C GLY A 68 -22.91 23.91 -6.30
N PRO A 69 -24.03 24.64 -6.12
CA PRO A 69 -24.29 25.88 -6.86
C PRO A 69 -23.28 26.99 -6.52
N GLU A 70 -22.79 27.01 -5.28
CA GLU A 70 -21.84 27.99 -4.74
C GLU A 70 -20.76 27.26 -3.94
N ARG A 71 -19.59 27.89 -3.74
CA ARG A 71 -18.43 27.28 -3.03
C ARG A 71 -18.74 26.98 -1.57
N TYR A 72 -19.32 27.95 -0.86
CA TYR A 72 -19.66 27.87 0.56
C TYR A 72 -21.18 27.93 0.76
N GLY A 73 -21.92 27.15 -0.04
CA GLY A 73 -23.37 27.08 0.04
C GLY A 73 -23.85 25.99 1.00
N HIS A 74 -25.00 26.20 1.63
CA HIS A 74 -25.68 25.17 2.45
C HIS A 74 -25.95 23.87 1.67
N ASP A 75 -26.16 23.96 0.35
CA ASP A 75 -26.47 22.80 -0.49
C ASP A 75 -25.23 22.24 -1.23
N THR A 76 -24.03 22.55 -0.75
CA THR A 76 -22.75 22.07 -1.28
C THR A 76 -22.37 20.78 -0.58
N GLU A 77 -22.15 19.71 -1.34
CA GLU A 77 -21.58 18.48 -0.81
C GLU A 77 -20.06 18.64 -0.76
N TYR A 78 -19.48 18.52 0.44
CA TYR A 78 -18.04 18.62 0.64
C TYR A 78 -17.37 17.25 0.60
N TYR A 79 -16.15 17.22 0.06
CA TYR A 79 -15.33 16.02 0.01
C TYR A 79 -14.08 16.20 0.86
N LEU A 80 -13.94 15.31 1.84
CA LEU A 80 -13.05 15.43 2.98
C LEU A 80 -11.67 14.88 2.65
N CYS A 81 -10.62 15.62 3.01
CA CYS A 81 -9.24 15.13 2.96
C CYS A 81 -8.99 14.10 4.08
N PRO A 82 -7.89 13.33 4.05
CA PRO A 82 -7.59 12.31 5.07
C PRO A 82 -7.61 12.85 6.51
N PHE A 83 -7.06 14.04 6.73
CA PHE A 83 -7.02 14.65 8.06
C PHE A 83 -8.42 14.98 8.61
N ASP A 84 -9.33 15.49 7.76
CA ASP A 84 -10.72 15.76 8.15
C ASP A 84 -11.38 14.46 8.66
N VAL A 85 -11.14 13.34 7.97
CA VAL A 85 -11.67 12.02 8.34
C VAL A 85 -11.07 11.53 9.65
N GLU A 86 -9.76 11.70 9.84
CA GLU A 86 -9.03 11.29 11.06
C GLU A 86 -9.50 12.04 12.31
N GLU A 87 -9.76 13.35 12.18
CA GLU A 87 -10.33 14.18 13.27
C GLU A 87 -11.83 13.91 13.51
N GLY A 88 -12.43 12.97 12.78
CA GLY A 88 -13.80 12.54 12.98
C GLY A 88 -14.83 13.50 12.39
N GLU A 89 -14.47 14.28 11.36
CA GLU A 89 -15.46 15.03 10.59
C GLU A 89 -16.45 14.05 9.94
N THR A 90 -17.74 14.30 10.17
CA THR A 90 -18.84 13.44 9.66
C THR A 90 -19.71 14.17 8.65
N GLU A 91 -19.54 15.49 8.51
CA GLU A 91 -20.26 16.33 7.55
C GLU A 91 -19.50 16.42 6.21
N GLY A 92 -19.42 15.29 5.50
CA GLY A 92 -18.84 15.22 4.17
C GLY A 92 -18.64 13.78 3.70
N VAL A 93 -18.05 13.61 2.52
CA VAL A 93 -17.69 12.30 1.97
C VAL A 93 -16.18 12.23 1.77
N PRO A 94 -15.48 11.18 2.21
CA PRO A 94 -14.04 11.05 1.97
C PRO A 94 -13.70 11.12 0.48
N GLU A 95 -12.72 11.94 0.12
CA GLU A 95 -12.44 12.31 -1.28
C GLU A 95 -12.00 11.11 -2.14
N GLU A 96 -11.28 10.14 -1.57
CA GLU A 96 -10.91 8.88 -2.24
C GLU A 96 -12.08 7.97 -2.60
N GLN A 97 -13.28 8.26 -2.12
CA GLN A 97 -14.48 7.50 -2.47
C GLN A 97 -15.22 8.13 -3.64
N VAL A 98 -14.78 9.29 -4.11
CA VAL A 98 -15.47 10.09 -5.13
C VAL A 98 -14.60 10.19 -6.37
N ARG A 99 -15.16 9.78 -7.51
CA ARG A 99 -14.50 9.97 -8.81
C ARG A 99 -14.85 11.31 -9.42
N LEU A 100 -13.93 11.81 -10.24
CA LEU A 100 -14.09 13.04 -11.01
C LEU A 100 -15.34 13.00 -11.90
N ASP A 101 -15.66 11.85 -12.49
CA ASP A 101 -16.86 11.64 -13.30
C ASP A 101 -18.17 11.53 -12.52
N GLU A 102 -18.14 11.49 -11.19
CA GLU A 102 -19.35 11.63 -10.38
C GLU A 102 -19.72 13.11 -10.20
N VAL A 103 -18.73 14.01 -10.21
CA VAL A 103 -18.91 15.42 -9.84
C VAL A 103 -18.76 16.40 -11.02
N LEU A 104 -18.10 15.98 -12.09
CA LEU A 104 -18.04 16.67 -13.38
C LEU A 104 -18.57 15.71 -14.46
N VAL A 105 -19.77 15.93 -14.98
CA VAL A 105 -20.36 15.04 -15.99
C VAL A 105 -20.56 15.73 -17.33
N ASP A 106 -21.09 16.96 -17.28
CA ASP A 106 -21.43 17.75 -18.45
C ASP A 106 -20.49 18.96 -18.59
N ALA A 107 -20.18 19.33 -19.83
CA ALA A 107 -19.40 20.52 -20.10
C ALA A 107 -20.05 21.76 -19.45
N GLY A 108 -19.26 22.50 -18.69
CA GLY A 108 -19.71 23.64 -17.88
C GLY A 108 -19.86 23.34 -16.39
N ASP A 109 -19.94 22.06 -15.99
CA ASP A 109 -19.92 21.64 -14.59
C ASP A 109 -18.67 22.19 -13.87
N LYS A 110 -18.83 22.44 -12.57
CA LYS A 110 -17.80 23.01 -11.72
C LYS A 110 -17.57 22.16 -10.48
N LEU A 111 -16.32 22.10 -10.07
CA LEU A 111 -15.90 21.56 -8.79
C LEU A 111 -15.04 22.64 -8.10
N PHE A 112 -15.34 22.93 -6.84
CA PHE A 112 -14.56 23.85 -6.04
C PHE A 112 -13.46 23.07 -5.31
N TYR A 113 -12.30 23.69 -5.19
CA TYR A 113 -11.17 23.17 -4.44
C TYR A 113 -10.61 24.30 -3.58
N ASP A 114 -10.48 24.08 -2.29
CA ASP A 114 -9.85 24.96 -1.32
C ASP A 114 -8.57 24.29 -0.84
N TYR A 115 -7.46 25.03 -0.78
CA TYR A 115 -6.19 24.57 -0.26
C TYR A 115 -5.59 25.64 0.64
N ASP A 116 -4.99 25.20 1.74
CA ASP A 116 -4.50 26.05 2.81
C ASP A 116 -5.60 26.98 3.36
N PHE A 117 -6.27 26.55 4.43
CA PHE A 117 -7.32 27.37 5.05
C PHE A 117 -6.78 28.62 5.76
N GLY A 118 -5.46 28.75 5.92
CA GLY A 118 -4.80 29.97 6.37
C GLY A 118 -4.74 31.01 5.24
N ASP A 119 -4.06 30.67 4.14
CA ASP A 119 -3.90 31.59 3.00
C ASP A 119 -5.13 31.71 2.10
N GLY A 120 -5.99 30.69 2.12
CA GLY A 120 -7.26 30.65 1.39
C GLY A 120 -7.10 30.52 -0.12
N TRP A 121 -6.32 29.55 -0.59
CA TRP A 121 -6.16 29.29 -2.02
C TRP A 121 -7.42 28.63 -2.59
N GLU A 122 -8.25 29.45 -3.22
CA GLU A 122 -9.52 29.05 -3.81
C GLU A 122 -9.37 28.75 -5.31
N LEU A 123 -9.57 27.50 -5.72
CA LEU A 123 -9.54 27.08 -7.12
C LEU A 123 -10.91 26.62 -7.61
N VAL A 124 -11.20 26.85 -8.89
CA VAL A 124 -12.40 26.36 -9.56
C VAL A 124 -11.98 25.50 -10.73
N LEU A 125 -12.33 24.21 -10.67
CA LEU A 125 -12.20 23.27 -11.77
C LEU A 125 -13.47 23.36 -12.62
N ARG A 126 -13.31 23.54 -13.92
CA ARG A 126 -14.41 23.57 -14.89
C ARG A 126 -14.18 22.53 -15.98
N LEU A 127 -15.16 21.66 -16.19
CA LEU A 127 -15.16 20.75 -17.32
C LEU A 127 -15.44 21.54 -18.61
N GLU A 128 -14.45 21.64 -19.49
CA GLU A 128 -14.59 22.31 -20.80
C GLU A 128 -15.09 21.35 -21.88
N ALA A 129 -14.66 20.08 -21.86
CA ALA A 129 -15.05 19.07 -22.83
C ALA A 129 -14.90 17.64 -22.30
N VAL A 130 -15.75 16.74 -22.82
CA VAL A 130 -15.64 15.29 -22.65
C VAL A 130 -15.28 14.68 -24.00
N MET A 131 -14.19 13.91 -24.06
CA MET A 131 -13.60 13.41 -25.29
C MET A 131 -13.33 11.90 -25.19
N PRO A 132 -13.36 11.15 -26.30
CA PRO A 132 -12.87 9.79 -26.33
C PRO A 132 -11.43 9.73 -25.82
N ARG A 133 -11.09 8.62 -25.15
CA ARG A 133 -9.76 8.38 -24.60
C ARG A 133 -9.18 7.12 -25.22
N ASP A 134 -7.89 7.18 -25.52
CA ASP A 134 -7.08 6.02 -25.85
C ASP A 134 -6.48 5.44 -24.55
N ASP A 135 -6.47 4.11 -24.41
CA ASP A 135 -5.96 3.44 -23.22
C ASP A 135 -4.47 3.73 -22.96
N SER A 136 -3.69 4.03 -24.01
CA SER A 136 -2.27 4.39 -23.87
C SER A 136 -2.03 5.87 -23.54
N ALA A 137 -3.07 6.71 -23.50
CA ALA A 137 -2.91 8.12 -23.18
C ALA A 137 -2.47 8.29 -21.70
N PRO A 138 -1.65 9.29 -21.35
CA PRO A 138 -1.37 9.57 -19.95
C PRO A 138 -2.66 9.93 -19.19
N ARG A 139 -2.71 9.64 -17.88
CA ARG A 139 -3.94 9.83 -17.08
C ARG A 139 -4.17 11.31 -16.79
N PRO A 140 -3.20 12.08 -16.28
CA PRO A 140 -3.19 13.53 -16.39
C PRO A 140 -2.15 14.04 -17.41
N VAL A 141 -2.50 15.10 -18.13
CA VAL A 141 -1.57 15.89 -18.96
C VAL A 141 -1.91 17.37 -18.80
N CYS A 142 -0.92 18.20 -18.50
CA CYS A 142 -1.02 19.65 -18.57
C CYS A 142 -0.81 20.13 -20.00
N LEU A 143 -1.85 20.74 -20.59
CA LEU A 143 -1.81 21.24 -21.96
C LEU A 143 -1.30 22.68 -22.05
N ALA A 144 -1.70 23.49 -21.08
CA ALA A 144 -1.43 24.92 -21.09
C ALA A 144 -1.69 25.52 -19.70
N GLY A 145 -1.21 26.75 -19.51
CA GLY A 145 -1.45 27.52 -18.32
C GLY A 145 -1.00 28.95 -18.54
N ARG A 146 -1.25 29.79 -17.55
CA ARG A 146 -0.77 31.16 -17.57
C ARG A 146 -0.42 31.62 -16.16
N ARG A 147 0.65 32.40 -16.11
CA ARG A 147 1.23 33.07 -14.94
C ARG A 147 1.85 32.12 -13.92
N PRO A 148 2.85 32.63 -13.17
CA PRO A 148 3.36 31.95 -12.01
C PRO A 148 2.26 31.65 -11.00
N ALA A 149 2.30 30.47 -10.37
CA ALA A 149 1.42 30.15 -9.24
C ALA A 149 1.93 30.84 -7.96
N PRO A 150 1.07 31.07 -6.96
CA PRO A 150 1.53 31.50 -5.65
C PRO A 150 2.50 30.49 -5.05
N HIS A 151 3.53 30.99 -4.39
CA HIS A 151 4.41 30.14 -3.58
C HIS A 151 3.63 29.61 -2.37
N GLU A 152 4.05 28.47 -1.83
CA GLU A 152 3.57 27.94 -0.55
C GLU A 152 3.73 29.01 0.56
N ASP A 153 2.81 29.07 1.52
CA ASP A 153 2.88 30.01 2.66
C ASP A 153 3.05 31.50 2.26
N SER A 154 2.62 31.90 1.06
CA SER A 154 2.87 33.27 0.55
C SER A 154 1.90 34.34 1.06
N GLY A 155 0.98 34.01 1.97
CA GLY A 155 0.10 34.96 2.64
C GLY A 155 -1.17 35.30 1.84
N GLY A 156 -1.63 34.37 1.02
CA GLY A 156 -2.88 34.48 0.26
C GLY A 156 -2.84 35.45 -0.93
N THR A 157 -3.98 35.59 -1.61
CA THR A 157 -4.06 36.25 -2.95
C THR A 157 -3.67 37.74 -2.98
N HIS A 158 -3.70 38.43 -1.85
CA HIS A 158 -3.25 39.82 -1.75
C HIS A 158 -1.72 39.89 -1.79
N HIS A 159 -1.05 39.15 -0.90
CA HIS A 159 0.42 39.09 -0.85
C HIS A 159 1.01 38.49 -2.12
N TYR A 160 0.37 37.48 -2.71
CA TYR A 160 0.77 36.95 -4.01
C TYR A 160 0.89 38.05 -5.10
N LYS A 161 -0.08 38.97 -5.18
CA LYS A 161 -0.02 40.05 -6.19
C LYS A 161 1.14 41.00 -5.93
N LEU A 162 1.41 41.30 -4.66
CA LEU A 162 2.57 42.10 -4.26
C LEU A 162 3.85 41.37 -4.64
N LEU A 163 3.98 40.08 -4.31
CA LEU A 163 5.15 39.25 -4.62
C LEU A 163 5.42 39.15 -6.13
N VAL A 164 4.37 39.02 -6.96
CA VAL A 164 4.54 39.03 -8.42
C VAL A 164 5.17 40.34 -8.91
N ALA A 165 4.73 41.49 -8.42
CA ALA A 165 5.32 42.78 -8.80
C ALA A 165 6.69 43.00 -8.15
N ALA A 166 6.85 42.61 -6.89
CA ALA A 166 8.08 42.78 -6.11
C ALA A 166 9.23 41.89 -6.62
N THR A 167 8.93 40.75 -7.24
CA THR A 167 9.94 39.82 -7.78
C THR A 167 10.15 39.93 -9.30
N ASP A 168 9.47 40.89 -9.95
CA ASP A 168 9.67 41.27 -11.35
C ASP A 168 10.24 42.69 -11.44
N PRO A 169 11.58 42.85 -11.61
CA PRO A 169 12.21 44.15 -11.74
C PRO A 169 11.73 44.98 -12.95
N THR A 170 11.04 44.36 -13.91
CA THR A 170 10.49 45.04 -15.09
C THR A 170 9.06 45.54 -14.87
N SER A 171 8.42 45.15 -13.76
CA SER A 171 7.09 45.62 -13.39
C SER A 171 7.11 47.14 -13.12
N PRO A 172 6.15 47.92 -13.65
CA PRO A 172 6.03 49.34 -13.33
C PRO A 172 5.77 49.57 -11.83
N ASP A 173 5.16 48.59 -11.15
CA ASP A 173 4.80 48.66 -9.74
C ASP A 173 5.89 48.06 -8.83
N HIS A 174 7.02 47.59 -9.38
CA HIS A 174 8.06 46.87 -8.64
C HIS A 174 8.52 47.61 -7.37
N ALA A 175 8.92 48.87 -7.52
CA ALA A 175 9.45 49.65 -6.40
C ALA A 175 8.40 49.93 -5.31
N GLU A 176 7.12 50.04 -5.69
CA GLU A 176 6.03 50.21 -4.72
C GLU A 176 5.70 48.90 -4.02
N ALA A 177 5.62 47.79 -4.76
CA ALA A 177 5.37 46.46 -4.22
C ALA A 177 6.44 46.02 -3.22
N VAL A 178 7.73 46.28 -3.50
CA VAL A 178 8.83 46.01 -2.53
C VAL A 178 8.65 46.81 -1.24
N ARG A 179 8.31 48.11 -1.34
CA ARG A 179 8.06 48.94 -0.15
C ARG A 179 6.83 48.50 0.63
N GLU A 180 5.76 48.10 -0.07
CA GLU A 180 4.54 47.62 0.55
C GLU A 180 4.77 46.28 1.25
N TYR A 181 5.46 45.34 0.60
CA TYR A 181 5.86 44.07 1.20
C TYR A 181 6.67 44.26 2.49
N ALA A 182 7.68 45.14 2.47
CA ALA A 182 8.48 45.49 3.64
C ALA A 182 7.64 46.05 4.81
N ARG A 183 6.56 46.81 4.53
CA ARG A 183 5.66 47.31 5.58
C ARG A 183 4.83 46.21 6.24
N TYR A 184 4.48 45.16 5.50
CA TYR A 184 3.65 44.07 6.01
C TYR A 184 4.48 43.00 6.71
N ILE A 185 5.62 42.61 6.14
CA ILE A 185 6.43 41.47 6.61
C ILE A 185 7.65 41.93 7.45
N GLY A 186 8.13 43.15 7.21
CA GLY A 186 9.28 43.75 7.91
C GLY A 186 10.36 44.24 6.94
N ASP A 187 11.12 45.26 7.35
CA ASP A 187 12.14 45.91 6.51
C ASP A 187 13.30 44.99 6.09
N GLU A 188 13.51 43.89 6.83
CA GLU A 188 14.55 42.88 6.54
C GLU A 188 14.05 41.74 5.64
N ALA A 189 12.76 41.68 5.32
CA ALA A 189 12.18 40.58 4.55
C ALA A 189 12.51 40.70 3.05
N ASP A 190 12.97 39.62 2.44
CA ASP A 190 13.25 39.55 1.00
C ASP A 190 12.04 38.92 0.26
N PRO A 191 11.33 39.68 -0.61
CA PRO A 191 10.25 39.13 -1.43
C PRO A 191 10.65 37.94 -2.30
N ALA A 192 11.95 37.77 -2.61
CA ALA A 192 12.43 36.66 -3.41
C ALA A 192 12.37 35.31 -2.67
N GLU A 193 12.25 35.30 -1.34
CA GLU A 193 12.09 34.07 -0.55
C GLU A 193 10.78 33.34 -0.87
N TYR A 194 9.70 34.10 -1.11
CA TYR A 194 8.37 33.58 -1.45
C TYR A 194 8.05 33.80 -2.93
N ARG A 195 9.06 33.62 -3.79
CA ARG A 195 8.93 33.91 -5.22
C ARG A 195 7.84 33.02 -5.85
N PRO A 196 6.87 33.60 -6.58
CA PRO A 196 5.88 32.83 -7.31
C PRO A 196 6.50 31.79 -8.26
N THR A 197 5.99 30.57 -8.24
CA THR A 197 6.49 29.44 -9.05
C THR A 197 6.19 29.67 -10.52
N PRO A 198 7.20 29.80 -11.40
CA PRO A 198 6.99 29.95 -12.84
C PRO A 198 6.17 28.79 -13.43
N PHE A 199 5.48 29.04 -14.54
CA PHE A 199 4.69 27.99 -15.19
C PHE A 199 5.34 27.56 -16.50
N GLU A 200 5.72 26.29 -16.56
CA GLU A 200 6.16 25.60 -17.77
C GLU A 200 5.42 24.26 -17.89
N ALA A 201 4.62 24.09 -18.94
CA ALA A 201 3.76 22.91 -19.08
C ALA A 201 4.56 21.60 -19.19
N GLU A 202 5.74 21.65 -19.79
CA GLU A 202 6.63 20.49 -19.95
C GLU A 202 7.18 20.01 -18.61
N GLU A 203 7.61 20.93 -17.73
CA GLU A 203 8.09 20.61 -16.38
C GLU A 203 6.97 19.99 -15.55
N VAL A 204 5.78 20.59 -15.58
CA VAL A 204 4.59 20.02 -14.94
C VAL A 204 4.30 18.60 -15.44
N ASN A 205 4.41 18.35 -16.75
CA ASN A 205 4.18 17.01 -17.30
C ASN A 205 5.26 16.00 -16.91
N GLN A 206 6.52 16.43 -16.78
CA GLN A 206 7.61 15.58 -16.29
C GLN A 206 7.36 15.17 -14.84
N ASP A 207 6.95 16.11 -14.00
CA ASP A 207 6.62 15.84 -12.60
C ASP A 207 5.40 14.92 -12.50
N LEU A 208 4.34 15.19 -13.28
CA LEU A 208 3.16 14.31 -13.36
C LEU A 208 3.54 12.88 -13.81
N ALA A 209 4.48 12.72 -14.74
CA ALA A 209 4.93 11.39 -15.17
C ALA A 209 5.64 10.60 -14.06
N GLY A 210 6.16 11.28 -13.02
CA GLY A 210 6.75 10.65 -11.83
C GLY A 210 5.74 10.07 -10.86
N PHE A 211 4.43 10.31 -11.06
CA PHE A 211 3.37 9.83 -10.20
C PHE A 211 2.50 8.77 -10.89
N GLU A 212 2.21 7.70 -10.16
CA GLU A 212 1.12 6.78 -10.52
C GLU A 212 -0.21 7.41 -10.11
N PHE A 213 -1.10 7.63 -11.09
CA PHE A 213 -2.45 8.18 -10.91
C PHE A 213 -3.52 7.15 -11.28
N GLY A 214 -4.61 7.11 -10.53
CA GLY A 214 -5.76 6.25 -10.78
C GLY A 214 -5.65 4.85 -10.19
N ALA A 215 -6.82 4.19 -10.16
CA ALA A 215 -6.91 2.77 -9.94
C ALA A 215 -6.17 2.04 -11.07
N VAL A 216 -4.94 1.61 -10.84
CA VAL A 216 -4.57 0.29 -11.34
C VAL A 216 -5.68 -0.65 -10.87
N GLU A 217 -6.36 -1.33 -11.81
CA GLU A 217 -7.48 -2.22 -11.49
C GLU A 217 -7.15 -2.98 -10.22
N PHE A 218 -7.90 -2.71 -9.15
CA PHE A 218 -7.81 -3.56 -7.98
C PHE A 218 -8.12 -4.96 -8.48
N PRO A 219 -7.22 -5.95 -8.31
CA PRO A 219 -7.41 -7.24 -8.96
C PRO A 219 -8.81 -7.74 -8.63
N THR A 220 -9.64 -7.94 -9.65
CA THR A 220 -11.01 -8.44 -9.43
C THR A 220 -11.02 -9.91 -9.05
N ASP A 221 -9.91 -10.60 -9.33
CA ASP A 221 -9.64 -12.01 -9.04
C ASP A 221 -8.65 -12.13 -7.87
N LEU A 222 -9.01 -11.59 -6.70
CA LEU A 222 -8.24 -11.84 -5.48
C LEU A 222 -8.57 -13.23 -4.92
N PRO A 223 -7.58 -13.94 -4.37
CA PRO A 223 -7.84 -15.13 -3.56
C PRO A 223 -8.86 -14.79 -2.47
N ARG A 224 -9.94 -15.57 -2.38
CA ARG A 224 -11.09 -15.28 -1.52
C ARG A 224 -10.75 -14.79 -0.10
N PRO A 225 -9.81 -15.37 0.66
CA PRO A 225 -9.62 -14.90 2.03
C PRO A 225 -8.92 -13.53 2.08
N LEU A 226 -8.25 -13.10 1.01
CA LEU A 226 -7.76 -11.74 0.88
C LEU A 226 -8.88 -10.77 0.47
N SER A 227 -9.82 -11.20 -0.38
CA SER A 227 -11.02 -10.40 -0.67
C SER A 227 -11.87 -10.20 0.59
N GLU A 228 -12.02 -11.22 1.44
CA GLU A 228 -12.72 -11.12 2.73
C GLU A 228 -12.08 -10.07 3.66
N VAL A 229 -10.74 -9.98 3.72
CA VAL A 229 -10.05 -8.94 4.50
C VAL A 229 -10.32 -7.54 3.93
N VAL A 230 -10.33 -7.41 2.61
CA VAL A 230 -10.64 -6.15 1.91
C VAL A 230 -12.09 -5.71 2.16
N ASP A 231 -13.03 -6.66 2.24
CA ASP A 231 -14.44 -6.39 2.50
C ASP A 231 -14.73 -6.06 3.99
N ASP A 232 -13.93 -6.64 4.89
CA ASP A 232 -14.04 -6.47 6.34
C ASP A 232 -13.45 -5.14 6.84
N ILE A 233 -12.56 -4.51 6.06
CA ILE A 233 -11.92 -3.25 6.46
C ILE A 233 -12.92 -2.09 6.39
N ARG A 234 -13.06 -1.37 7.51
CA ARG A 234 -13.94 -0.19 7.62
C ARG A 234 -13.16 1.11 7.76
N ASP A 235 -11.92 1.01 8.22
CA ASP A 235 -10.98 2.12 8.30
C ASP A 235 -10.41 2.45 6.91
N ILE A 236 -10.53 3.72 6.50
CA ILE A 236 -10.26 4.13 5.12
C ILE A 236 -8.75 4.27 4.85
N PRO A 237 -7.93 4.89 5.71
CA PRO A 237 -6.47 4.88 5.56
C PRO A 237 -5.92 3.45 5.44
N ALA A 238 -6.35 2.54 6.33
CA ALA A 238 -5.93 1.15 6.26
C ALA A 238 -6.46 0.44 5.00
N SER A 239 -7.65 0.81 4.49
CA SER A 239 -8.14 0.32 3.19
C SER A 239 -7.24 0.76 2.04
N LYS A 240 -6.85 2.04 1.98
CA LYS A 240 -5.91 2.56 0.96
C LYS A 240 -4.57 1.84 1.03
N GLN A 241 -4.01 1.73 2.22
CA GLN A 241 -2.73 1.06 2.46
C GLN A 241 -2.79 -0.41 2.03
N LEU A 242 -3.83 -1.15 2.45
CA LEU A 242 -4.03 -2.54 2.03
C LEU A 242 -4.13 -2.67 0.50
N ARG A 243 -4.87 -1.79 -0.16
CA ARG A 243 -4.99 -1.79 -1.64
C ARG A 243 -3.66 -1.51 -2.33
N GLN A 244 -2.86 -0.59 -1.80
CA GLN A 244 -1.53 -0.30 -2.31
C GLN A 244 -0.59 -1.51 -2.16
N VAL A 245 -0.62 -2.20 -1.02
CA VAL A 245 0.21 -3.39 -0.80
C VAL A 245 -0.24 -4.54 -1.71
N ILE A 246 -1.55 -4.73 -1.92
CA ILE A 246 -2.09 -5.70 -2.89
C ILE A 246 -1.58 -5.43 -4.30
N ARG A 247 -1.50 -4.15 -4.70
CA ARG A 247 -0.94 -3.75 -5.99
C ARG A 247 0.54 -4.09 -6.09
N GLN A 248 1.35 -3.69 -5.11
CA GLN A 248 2.80 -3.95 -5.06
C GLN A 248 3.14 -5.45 -5.01
N ALA A 249 2.22 -6.27 -4.51
CA ALA A 249 2.39 -7.72 -4.49
C ALA A 249 2.31 -8.37 -5.88
N GLU A 250 1.81 -7.66 -6.91
CA GLU A 250 1.76 -8.10 -8.32
C GLU A 250 1.20 -9.52 -8.45
N LEU A 251 0.10 -9.80 -7.74
CA LEU A 251 -0.50 -11.14 -7.67
C LEU A 251 -0.99 -11.66 -9.04
N GLY A 252 -0.99 -10.85 -10.10
CA GLY A 252 -1.28 -11.21 -11.49
C GLY A 252 -0.09 -11.81 -12.27
N GLU A 253 1.15 -11.67 -11.79
CA GLU A 253 2.33 -12.26 -12.45
C GLU A 253 2.55 -13.74 -12.15
N HIS A 254 2.84 -14.55 -13.18
CA HIS A 254 3.15 -15.98 -13.01
C HIS A 254 4.35 -16.19 -12.07
N ALA A 255 4.09 -16.78 -10.90
CA ALA A 255 5.14 -17.21 -9.98
C ALA A 255 5.86 -18.43 -10.59
N GLU A 256 6.93 -18.15 -11.32
CA GLU A 256 7.84 -19.17 -11.86
C GLU A 256 9.06 -19.31 -10.94
N VAL A 257 9.45 -20.54 -10.66
CA VAL A 257 10.68 -20.85 -9.93
C VAL A 257 11.50 -21.85 -10.75
N ASP A 258 12.74 -21.49 -11.04
CA ASP A 258 13.66 -22.43 -11.65
C ASP A 258 14.09 -23.50 -10.63
N ARG A 259 14.60 -24.63 -11.14
CA ARG A 259 14.96 -25.77 -10.30
C ARG A 259 16.10 -25.45 -9.31
N GLU A 260 17.04 -24.60 -9.68
CA GLU A 260 18.20 -24.26 -8.83
C GLU A 260 17.76 -23.39 -7.65
N THR A 261 16.98 -22.35 -7.92
CA THR A 261 16.37 -21.50 -6.89
C THR A 261 15.48 -22.33 -5.97
N ALA A 262 14.60 -23.17 -6.53
CA ALA A 262 13.76 -24.05 -5.72
C ALA A 262 14.60 -24.97 -4.82
N ALA A 263 15.65 -25.59 -5.36
CA ALA A 263 16.54 -26.48 -4.63
C ALA A 263 17.26 -25.78 -3.47
N SER A 264 17.71 -24.54 -3.70
CA SER A 264 18.33 -23.71 -2.67
C SER A 264 17.35 -23.44 -1.53
N MET A 265 16.15 -22.92 -1.85
CA MET A 265 15.13 -22.57 -0.86
C MET A 265 14.70 -23.78 -0.02
N VAL A 266 14.37 -24.91 -0.66
CA VAL A 266 13.82 -26.07 0.05
C VAL A 266 14.88 -26.98 0.68
N ARG A 267 16.17 -26.66 0.53
CA ARG A 267 17.28 -27.47 1.04
C ARG A 267 17.09 -27.91 2.50
N PRO A 268 16.66 -27.06 3.45
CA PRO A 268 16.44 -27.48 4.83
C PRO A 268 15.36 -28.56 4.98
N TYR A 269 14.24 -28.42 4.27
CA TYR A 269 13.15 -29.40 4.28
C TYR A 269 13.54 -30.71 3.59
N GLN A 270 14.19 -30.62 2.42
CA GLN A 270 14.66 -31.79 1.70
C GLN A 270 15.67 -32.60 2.51
N TRP A 271 16.59 -31.92 3.20
CA TRP A 271 17.54 -32.57 4.10
C TRP A 271 16.81 -33.27 5.26
N LEU A 272 15.87 -32.59 5.92
CA LEU A 272 15.15 -33.16 7.06
C LEU A 272 14.33 -34.40 6.66
N LEU A 273 13.66 -34.36 5.50
CA LEU A 273 12.93 -35.51 4.95
C LEU A 273 13.87 -36.71 4.74
N ASN A 274 15.05 -36.47 4.15
CA ASN A 274 16.04 -37.51 3.93
C ASN A 274 16.58 -38.08 5.24
N HIS A 275 16.85 -37.22 6.23
CA HIS A 275 17.38 -37.58 7.54
C HIS A 275 16.39 -38.37 8.41
N VAL A 276 15.10 -38.02 8.37
CA VAL A 276 14.05 -38.78 9.06
C VAL A 276 13.87 -40.17 8.42
N GLY A 277 13.93 -40.23 7.08
CA GLY A 277 13.93 -41.50 6.36
C GLY A 277 12.68 -42.35 6.54
N ALA A 278 12.74 -43.62 6.12
CA ALA A 278 11.63 -44.55 6.24
C ALA A 278 11.40 -45.02 7.69
N ASP A 279 12.49 -45.13 8.47
CA ASP A 279 12.48 -45.67 9.83
C ASP A 279 12.00 -44.66 10.87
N GLY A 280 12.05 -43.36 10.54
CA GLY A 280 11.73 -42.28 11.46
C GLY A 280 12.80 -42.07 12.53
N ILE A 281 12.55 -41.10 13.40
CA ILE A 281 13.45 -40.75 14.52
C ILE A 281 12.69 -40.94 15.83
N LYS A 282 13.18 -41.81 16.70
CA LYS A 282 12.65 -41.93 18.06
C LYS A 282 12.96 -40.64 18.83
N LEU A 283 11.93 -39.97 19.32
CA LEU A 283 12.09 -38.74 20.10
C LEU A 283 12.51 -39.08 21.54
N THR A 284 13.07 -38.08 22.22
CA THR A 284 13.26 -38.13 23.67
C THR A 284 11.91 -38.18 24.39
N ASP A 285 11.90 -38.52 25.67
CA ASP A 285 10.66 -38.55 26.48
C ASP A 285 9.96 -37.18 26.52
N ALA A 286 10.74 -36.10 26.47
CA ALA A 286 10.25 -34.73 26.37
C ALA A 286 9.76 -34.34 24.95
N GLY A 287 9.84 -35.25 23.98
CA GLY A 287 9.34 -35.05 22.61
C GLY A 287 10.28 -34.27 21.69
N TYR A 288 11.56 -34.15 22.04
CA TYR A 288 12.58 -33.47 21.25
C TYR A 288 13.43 -34.44 20.42
N LEU A 289 14.04 -33.94 19.36
CA LEU A 289 15.10 -34.67 18.65
C LEU A 289 16.26 -35.02 19.59
N PRO A 290 16.76 -36.28 19.58
CA PRO A 290 17.97 -36.65 20.31
C PRO A 290 19.19 -35.84 19.83
N PRO A 291 20.21 -35.61 20.70
CA PRO A 291 21.37 -34.77 20.37
C PRO A 291 22.05 -35.10 19.04
N VAL A 292 22.23 -36.39 18.73
CA VAL A 292 22.86 -36.84 17.48
C VAL A 292 22.14 -36.31 16.23
N HIS A 293 20.81 -36.17 16.26
CA HIS A 293 20.05 -35.64 15.12
C HIS A 293 20.08 -34.11 15.10
N VAL A 294 20.18 -33.44 16.26
CA VAL A 294 20.33 -31.98 16.35
C VAL A 294 21.69 -31.57 15.79
N GLU A 295 22.76 -32.22 16.22
CA GLU A 295 24.13 -31.98 15.77
C GLU A 295 24.27 -32.23 14.26
N ALA A 296 23.67 -33.32 13.75
CA ALA A 296 23.63 -33.59 12.31
C ALA A 296 22.90 -32.49 11.52
N THR A 297 21.80 -31.94 12.06
CA THR A 297 21.05 -30.84 11.42
C THR A 297 21.88 -29.57 11.38
N VAL A 298 22.52 -29.21 12.49
CA VAL A 298 23.39 -28.04 12.60
C VAL A 298 24.53 -28.11 11.59
N ALA A 299 25.22 -29.25 11.53
CA ALA A 299 26.34 -29.47 10.61
C ALA A 299 25.91 -29.41 9.14
N ALA A 300 24.80 -30.07 8.79
CA ALA A 300 24.37 -30.16 7.39
C ALA A 300 23.82 -28.85 6.81
N LEU A 301 23.24 -28.01 7.66
CA LEU A 301 22.63 -26.74 7.28
C LEU A 301 23.52 -25.53 7.61
N GLY A 302 24.72 -25.74 8.16
CA GLY A 302 25.67 -24.66 8.48
C GLY A 302 25.14 -23.68 9.53
N LEU A 303 24.31 -24.17 10.47
CA LEU A 303 23.65 -23.33 11.47
C LEU A 303 24.60 -22.86 12.58
N ASP A 304 25.79 -23.46 12.68
CA ASP A 304 26.87 -23.09 13.60
C ASP A 304 27.36 -21.65 13.37
N ARG A 305 27.24 -21.14 12.14
CA ARG A 305 27.60 -19.77 11.80
C ARG A 305 26.52 -18.74 12.15
N ALA A 306 25.27 -19.19 12.31
CA ALA A 306 24.09 -18.35 12.46
C ALA A 306 23.43 -18.45 13.85
N TRP A 307 23.85 -19.40 14.71
CA TRP A 307 23.25 -19.63 16.02
C TRP A 307 24.29 -19.69 17.14
N ILE A 308 24.07 -18.89 18.19
CA ILE A 308 24.91 -18.86 19.38
C ILE A 308 24.45 -19.96 20.35
N GLY A 309 25.21 -21.05 20.44
CA GLY A 309 24.94 -22.14 21.37
C GLY A 309 25.70 -23.43 21.05
N LYS A 310 25.54 -24.45 21.89
CA LYS A 310 26.21 -25.76 21.70
C LYS A 310 25.66 -26.59 20.54
N GLY A 311 24.46 -26.28 20.04
CA GLY A 311 23.87 -26.97 18.89
C GLY A 311 23.53 -28.46 19.11
N ASN A 312 23.35 -28.90 20.37
CA ASN A 312 23.16 -30.31 20.73
C ASN A 312 21.85 -30.63 21.46
N ARG A 313 21.03 -29.62 21.74
CA ARG A 313 19.70 -29.78 22.37
C ARG A 313 18.69 -28.98 21.57
N GLU A 314 17.67 -29.66 21.04
CA GLU A 314 16.67 -29.02 20.19
C GLU A 314 15.93 -27.88 20.90
N SER A 315 15.59 -28.06 22.18
CA SER A 315 14.95 -27.01 23.00
C SER A 315 15.81 -25.75 23.22
N GLN A 316 17.10 -25.81 22.90
CA GLN A 316 18.06 -24.71 23.00
C GLN A 316 18.66 -24.35 21.63
N THR A 317 18.14 -24.95 20.55
CA THR A 317 18.61 -24.74 19.17
C THR A 317 17.40 -24.39 18.31
N MET A 318 16.90 -23.16 18.48
CA MET A 318 15.64 -22.72 17.89
C MET A 318 15.55 -22.95 16.36
N PRO A 319 16.61 -22.72 15.57
CA PRO A 319 16.62 -23.04 14.14
C PRO A 319 16.22 -24.49 13.80
N VAL A 320 16.68 -25.47 14.59
CA VAL A 320 16.36 -26.89 14.41
C VAL A 320 14.93 -27.18 14.84
N LEU A 321 14.53 -26.64 15.99
CA LEU A 321 13.16 -26.78 16.49
C LEU A 321 12.13 -26.20 15.51
N HIS A 322 12.40 -25.03 14.95
CA HIS A 322 11.53 -24.35 13.98
C HIS A 322 11.46 -25.13 12.66
N LEU A 323 12.57 -25.67 12.17
CA LEU A 323 12.56 -26.52 10.97
C LEU A 323 11.67 -27.76 11.16
N ARG A 324 11.81 -28.46 12.30
CA ARG A 324 10.96 -29.62 12.59
C ARG A 324 9.48 -29.23 12.73
N ARG A 325 9.18 -28.21 13.53
CA ARG A 325 7.79 -27.79 13.81
C ARG A 325 7.10 -27.31 12.54
N SER A 326 7.75 -26.48 11.73
CA SER A 326 7.20 -26.02 10.45
C SER A 326 6.99 -27.18 9.47
N ALA A 327 7.90 -28.16 9.40
CA ALA A 327 7.71 -29.36 8.58
C ALA A 327 6.50 -30.20 9.04
N GLN A 328 6.18 -30.21 10.34
CA GLN A 328 4.95 -30.84 10.83
C GLN A 328 3.71 -30.01 10.48
N ALA A 329 3.80 -28.69 10.61
CA ALA A 329 2.70 -27.76 10.34
C ALA A 329 2.24 -27.81 8.88
N VAL A 330 3.18 -27.93 7.94
CA VAL A 330 2.91 -28.08 6.50
C VAL A 330 2.72 -29.54 6.07
N GLY A 331 2.51 -30.46 7.03
CA GLY A 331 2.08 -31.83 6.77
C GLY A 331 3.14 -32.76 6.18
N LEU A 332 4.43 -32.42 6.22
CA LEU A 332 5.52 -33.29 5.77
C LEU A 332 5.87 -34.36 6.81
N LEU A 333 5.77 -34.01 8.09
CA LEU A 333 6.11 -34.87 9.23
C LEU A 333 4.95 -34.99 10.21
N ARG A 334 4.93 -36.07 10.99
CA ARG A 334 4.01 -36.23 12.12
C ARG A 334 4.67 -36.98 13.27
N ARG A 335 4.14 -36.79 14.48
CA ARG A 335 4.48 -37.63 15.63
C ARG A 335 3.62 -38.89 15.60
N TYR A 336 4.23 -40.06 15.76
CA TYR A 336 3.54 -41.34 15.88
C TYR A 336 4.25 -42.23 16.89
N ARG A 337 3.54 -42.64 17.95
CA ARG A 337 4.06 -43.54 19.01
C ARG A 337 5.46 -43.15 19.51
N GLY A 338 5.65 -41.87 19.85
CA GLY A 338 6.92 -41.35 20.37
C GLY A 338 8.02 -41.14 19.32
N SER A 339 7.75 -41.36 18.04
CA SER A 339 8.70 -41.14 16.94
C SER A 339 8.22 -40.02 16.01
N LEU A 340 9.16 -39.32 15.40
CA LEU A 340 8.94 -38.41 14.28
C LEU A 340 9.02 -39.23 12.99
N VAL A 341 7.96 -39.23 12.19
CA VAL A 341 7.87 -40.02 10.96
C VAL A 341 7.37 -39.17 9.80
N LEU A 342 7.70 -39.59 8.58
CA LEU A 342 7.17 -39.00 7.35
C LEU A 342 5.65 -39.25 7.24
N THR A 343 4.90 -38.24 6.78
CA THR A 343 3.52 -38.43 6.32
C THR A 343 3.51 -39.15 4.96
N PRO A 344 2.34 -39.60 4.44
CA PRO A 344 2.28 -40.11 3.07
C PRO A 344 2.83 -39.13 2.03
N VAL A 345 2.51 -37.83 2.17
CA VAL A 345 3.03 -36.78 1.28
C VAL A 345 4.53 -36.58 1.46
N GLY A 346 5.02 -36.51 2.71
CA GLY A 346 6.46 -36.41 2.98
C GLY A 346 7.26 -37.58 2.42
N ARG A 347 6.73 -38.81 2.46
CA ARG A 347 7.35 -39.98 1.81
C ARG A 347 7.40 -39.84 0.29
N SER A 348 6.30 -39.39 -0.32
CA SER A 348 6.21 -39.19 -1.77
C SER A 348 7.21 -38.14 -2.25
N LEU A 349 7.24 -36.97 -1.61
CA LEU A 349 8.15 -35.87 -1.97
C LEU A 349 9.62 -36.27 -1.77
N ARG A 350 9.94 -36.96 -0.66
CA ARG A 350 11.26 -37.54 -0.44
C ARG A 350 11.67 -38.50 -1.56
N ALA A 351 10.79 -39.41 -1.95
CA ALA A 351 11.08 -40.43 -2.95
C ALA A 351 11.28 -39.84 -4.36
N ARG A 352 10.54 -38.79 -4.70
CA ARG A 352 10.68 -38.08 -5.99
C ARG A 352 11.95 -37.24 -6.05
N ALA A 353 12.39 -36.70 -4.90
CA ALA A 353 13.56 -35.82 -4.79
C ALA A 353 13.52 -34.63 -5.78
N ASP A 354 12.31 -34.14 -6.07
CA ASP A 354 12.11 -32.99 -6.94
C ASP A 354 11.92 -31.72 -6.08
N PRO A 355 12.87 -30.77 -6.10
CA PRO A 355 12.79 -29.57 -5.28
C PRO A 355 11.63 -28.66 -5.67
N VAL A 356 11.21 -28.66 -6.95
CA VAL A 356 10.09 -27.83 -7.41
C VAL A 356 8.77 -28.36 -6.84
N LEU A 357 8.60 -29.69 -6.78
CA LEU A 357 7.43 -30.29 -6.13
C LEU A 357 7.37 -30.01 -4.63
N LEU A 358 8.52 -30.05 -3.95
CA LEU A 358 8.59 -29.70 -2.53
C LEU A 358 8.31 -28.21 -2.30
N TRP A 359 8.79 -27.34 -3.19
CA TRP A 359 8.56 -25.90 -3.14
C TRP A 359 7.08 -25.57 -3.26
N TRP A 360 6.38 -26.12 -4.27
CA TRP A 360 4.95 -25.93 -4.43
C TRP A 360 4.14 -26.53 -3.28
N HIS A 361 4.53 -27.70 -2.76
CA HIS A 361 3.87 -28.24 -1.57
C HIS A 361 3.95 -27.29 -0.37
N LEU A 362 5.09 -26.62 -0.17
CA LEU A 362 5.23 -25.63 0.91
C LEU A 362 4.36 -24.40 0.65
N ALA A 363 4.33 -23.88 -0.59
CA ALA A 363 3.47 -22.76 -0.97
C ALA A 363 1.98 -23.09 -0.75
N ASP A 364 1.52 -24.26 -1.21
CA ASP A 364 0.13 -24.75 -1.09
C ASP A 364 -0.36 -24.91 0.36
N ASN A 365 0.58 -24.98 1.32
CA ASN A 365 0.29 -25.17 2.73
C ASN A 365 0.54 -23.91 3.57
N LEU A 366 0.67 -22.75 2.91
CA LEU A 366 0.73 -21.44 3.55
C LEU A 366 -0.51 -20.57 3.25
N PRO A 367 -0.89 -19.66 4.17
CA PRO A 367 -0.39 -19.55 5.54
C PRO A 367 -0.70 -20.81 6.35
N VAL A 368 0.09 -21.06 7.39
CA VAL A 368 -0.05 -22.26 8.21
C VAL A 368 -1.47 -22.32 8.80
N LYS A 369 -2.13 -23.48 8.65
CA LYS A 369 -3.48 -23.69 9.14
C LYS A 369 -3.53 -23.59 10.65
N SER A 370 -4.47 -22.81 11.17
CA SER A 370 -4.77 -22.72 12.59
C SER A 370 -6.27 -22.81 12.85
N ARG A 371 -6.62 -23.22 14.08
CA ARG A 371 -7.99 -23.12 14.61
C ARG A 371 -8.38 -21.69 14.96
N HIS A 372 -7.39 -20.80 15.09
CA HIS A 372 -7.56 -19.40 15.47
C HIS A 372 -7.54 -18.54 14.21
N ARG A 373 -8.66 -17.89 13.90
CA ARG A 373 -8.82 -17.09 12.66
C ARG A 373 -7.78 -15.98 12.54
N HIS A 374 -7.42 -15.33 13.65
CA HIS A 374 -6.42 -14.25 13.65
C HIS A 374 -5.02 -14.73 13.23
N GLU A 375 -4.60 -15.95 13.57
CA GLU A 375 -3.29 -16.49 13.16
C GLU A 375 -3.25 -16.75 11.65
N VAL A 376 -4.36 -17.24 11.08
CA VAL A 376 -4.49 -17.45 9.62
C VAL A 376 -4.49 -16.12 8.88
N GLN A 377 -5.23 -15.12 9.36
CA GLN A 377 -5.25 -13.77 8.78
C GLN A 377 -3.90 -13.06 8.93
N ALA A 378 -3.22 -13.19 10.07
CA ALA A 378 -1.88 -12.65 10.27
C ALA A 378 -0.87 -13.29 9.31
N GLY A 379 -0.92 -14.61 9.13
CA GLY A 379 -0.08 -15.33 8.16
C GLY A 379 -0.36 -14.90 6.72
N LEU A 380 -1.64 -14.70 6.35
CA LEU A 380 -2.04 -14.18 5.04
C LEU A 380 -1.46 -12.78 4.79
N LEU A 381 -1.63 -11.87 5.74
CA LEU A 381 -1.14 -10.50 5.64
C LEU A 381 0.38 -10.43 5.62
N LEU A 382 1.07 -11.35 6.33
CA LEU A 382 2.51 -11.49 6.24
C LEU A 382 2.94 -11.90 4.83
N LEU A 383 2.30 -12.92 4.23
CA LEU A 383 2.60 -13.33 2.86
C LEU A 383 2.36 -12.18 1.88
N LEU A 384 1.28 -11.43 2.05
CA LEU A 384 1.00 -10.25 1.24
C LEU A 384 2.11 -9.20 1.36
N ALA A 385 2.52 -8.86 2.58
CA ALA A 385 3.58 -7.91 2.85
C ALA A 385 4.93 -8.36 2.23
N VAL A 386 5.23 -9.65 2.31
CA VAL A 386 6.45 -10.24 1.71
C VAL A 386 6.37 -10.20 0.18
N ALA A 387 5.23 -10.54 -0.41
CA ALA A 387 5.01 -10.45 -1.85
C ALA A 387 5.14 -9.02 -2.38
N ALA A 388 4.79 -8.02 -1.56
CA ALA A 388 4.95 -6.59 -1.85
C ALA A 388 6.36 -6.04 -1.53
N GLY A 389 7.27 -6.86 -0.99
CA GLY A 389 8.62 -6.43 -0.66
C GLY A 389 8.74 -5.49 0.55
N LEU A 390 7.72 -5.45 1.43
CA LEU A 390 7.74 -4.58 2.61
C LEU A 390 8.79 -5.00 3.63
N SER A 391 9.47 -4.02 4.23
CA SER A 391 10.46 -4.26 5.30
C SER A 391 9.85 -4.28 6.71
N ASN A 392 8.74 -3.57 6.93
CA ASN A 392 8.03 -3.44 8.21
C ASN A 392 6.80 -4.36 8.30
N THR A 393 6.97 -5.64 7.96
CA THR A 393 5.86 -6.61 7.83
C THR A 393 4.92 -6.67 9.05
N ASP A 394 5.47 -6.69 10.28
CA ASP A 394 4.66 -6.80 11.49
C ASP A 394 3.80 -5.56 11.79
N ALA A 395 4.27 -4.37 11.42
CA ALA A 395 3.51 -3.13 11.57
C ALA A 395 2.28 -3.15 10.65
N PHE A 396 2.50 -3.45 9.37
CA PHE A 396 1.42 -3.60 8.39
C PHE A 396 0.38 -4.67 8.82
N VAL A 397 0.84 -5.82 9.30
CA VAL A 397 -0.06 -6.89 9.78
C VAL A 397 -0.87 -6.41 10.98
N ALA A 398 -0.23 -5.73 11.95
CA ALA A 398 -0.92 -5.21 13.14
C ALA A 398 -1.98 -4.16 12.78
N GLU A 399 -1.63 -3.18 11.94
CA GLU A 399 -2.51 -2.12 11.45
C GLU A 399 -3.72 -2.73 10.73
N THR A 400 -3.48 -3.67 9.81
CA THR A 400 -4.57 -4.29 9.04
C THR A 400 -5.46 -5.16 9.91
N LEU A 401 -4.89 -5.96 10.83
CA LEU A 401 -5.68 -6.76 11.79
C LEU A 401 -6.54 -5.85 12.67
N HIS A 402 -5.99 -4.72 13.13
CA HIS A 402 -6.73 -3.73 13.89
C HIS A 402 -7.88 -3.13 13.06
N ALA A 403 -7.62 -2.78 11.80
CA ALA A 403 -8.59 -2.18 10.90
C ALA A 403 -9.77 -3.12 10.53
N ILE A 404 -9.56 -4.44 10.53
CA ILE A 404 -10.63 -5.45 10.38
C ILE A 404 -11.27 -5.87 11.72
N GLY A 405 -10.97 -5.16 12.80
CA GLY A 405 -11.68 -5.28 14.08
C GLY A 405 -11.03 -6.18 15.14
N TRP A 406 -9.81 -6.72 14.92
CA TRP A 406 -9.10 -7.41 15.99
C TRP A 406 -8.62 -6.43 17.06
N ARG A 407 -8.69 -6.86 18.32
CA ARG A 407 -8.23 -6.14 19.51
C ARG A 407 -7.55 -7.12 20.44
N ASP A 408 -6.69 -6.63 21.33
CA ASP A 408 -6.17 -7.44 22.42
C ASP A 408 -7.29 -7.81 23.42
N GLY A 409 -7.03 -8.74 24.32
CA GLY A 409 -8.00 -9.25 25.30
C GLY A 409 -8.55 -8.17 26.24
N ASP A 410 -7.84 -7.05 26.42
CA ASP A 410 -8.28 -5.88 27.19
C ASP A 410 -8.95 -4.79 26.33
N GLY A 411 -9.09 -5.02 25.01
CA GLY A 411 -9.64 -4.07 24.05
C GLY A 411 -8.63 -3.11 23.44
N SER A 412 -7.35 -3.18 23.84
CA SER A 412 -6.30 -2.32 23.28
C SER A 412 -5.97 -2.66 21.81
N PRO A 413 -5.32 -1.74 21.07
CA PRO A 413 -4.90 -1.99 19.70
C PRO A 413 -3.91 -3.15 19.58
N ILE A 414 -3.92 -3.83 18.42
CA ILE A 414 -2.97 -4.89 18.12
C ILE A 414 -1.58 -4.25 17.94
N THR A 415 -0.58 -4.77 18.65
CA THR A 415 0.81 -4.32 18.50
C THR A 415 1.54 -5.15 17.44
N SER A 416 2.63 -4.61 16.89
CA SER A 416 3.50 -5.35 15.95
C SER A 416 4.03 -6.66 16.54
N GLY A 417 4.35 -6.68 17.84
CA GLY A 417 4.80 -7.90 18.52
C GLY A 417 3.71 -8.98 18.59
N MET A 418 2.45 -8.59 18.82
CA MET A 418 1.31 -9.51 18.80
C MET A 418 1.04 -10.04 17.38
N ALA A 419 1.10 -9.17 16.37
CA ALA A 419 0.99 -9.54 14.97
C ALA A 419 2.08 -10.54 14.54
N GLY A 420 3.34 -10.28 14.91
CA GLY A 420 4.46 -11.18 14.66
C GLY A 420 4.30 -12.53 15.36
N GLY A 421 3.76 -12.53 16.58
CA GLY A 421 3.39 -13.76 17.29
C GLY A 421 2.27 -14.54 16.60
N ALA A 422 1.23 -13.87 16.11
CA ALA A 422 0.11 -14.49 15.40
C ALA A 422 0.53 -15.06 14.04
N ALA A 423 1.45 -14.40 13.32
CA ALA A 423 1.98 -14.86 12.04
C ALA A 423 3.13 -15.87 12.18
N TRP A 424 3.54 -16.22 13.40
CA TRP A 424 4.80 -16.89 13.71
C TRP A 424 5.04 -18.18 12.92
N ASP A 425 4.05 -19.08 12.88
CA ASP A 425 4.23 -20.38 12.22
C ASP A 425 4.45 -20.23 10.70
N THR A 426 3.77 -19.28 10.07
CA THR A 426 3.99 -18.92 8.65
C THR A 426 5.36 -18.27 8.47
N ARG A 427 5.73 -17.33 9.36
CA ARG A 427 7.04 -16.67 9.37
C ARG A 427 8.19 -17.68 9.49
N MET A 428 8.02 -18.73 10.29
CA MET A 428 9.03 -19.78 10.44
C MET A 428 9.28 -20.57 9.16
N VAL A 429 8.24 -20.81 8.34
CA VAL A 429 8.45 -21.45 7.03
C VAL A 429 9.26 -20.54 6.12
N LEU A 430 8.88 -19.26 6.01
CA LEU A 430 9.60 -18.27 5.20
C LEU A 430 11.08 -18.16 5.61
N HIS A 431 11.37 -18.11 6.91
CA HIS A 431 12.73 -18.12 7.47
C HIS A 431 13.52 -19.39 7.20
N ARG A 432 12.87 -20.53 6.93
CA ARG A 432 13.57 -21.77 6.54
C ARG A 432 13.78 -21.87 5.03
N LEU A 433 13.11 -21.04 4.25
CA LEU A 433 13.25 -20.96 2.82
C LEU A 433 14.20 -19.84 2.37
N ASP A 434 14.81 -19.12 3.31
CA ASP A 434 15.57 -17.89 3.03
C ASP A 434 14.69 -16.82 2.34
N GLY A 435 13.38 -16.84 2.63
CA GLY A 435 12.40 -15.91 2.05
C GLY A 435 12.36 -14.56 2.75
N LEU A 436 12.81 -14.52 4.01
CA LEU A 436 13.05 -13.32 4.80
C LEU A 436 14.56 -13.28 5.06
N GLY A 437 15.24 -12.26 4.58
CA GLY A 437 16.69 -12.18 4.50
C GLY A 437 17.39 -12.00 5.85
N ASP A 438 18.13 -10.89 6.00
CA ASP A 438 18.97 -10.64 7.19
C ASP A 438 18.16 -10.40 8.48
N GLN A 439 18.82 -9.94 9.55
CA GLN A 439 18.19 -9.63 10.84
C GLN A 439 17.08 -8.58 10.76
N LEU A 440 17.02 -7.79 9.68
CA LEU A 440 15.95 -6.82 9.42
C LEU A 440 14.74 -7.47 8.73
N GLU A 441 14.79 -8.78 8.48
CA GLU A 441 13.73 -9.61 7.90
C GLU A 441 13.19 -9.07 6.57
N ARG A 442 14.06 -8.43 5.77
CA ARG A 442 13.70 -7.92 4.45
C ARG A 442 13.39 -9.07 3.49
N PRO A 443 12.28 -9.05 2.74
CA PRO A 443 11.98 -10.07 1.74
C PRO A 443 13.13 -10.25 0.74
N THR A 444 13.53 -11.50 0.50
CA THR A 444 14.48 -11.81 -0.58
C THR A 444 13.72 -11.88 -1.91
N PRO A 445 14.38 -11.71 -3.07
CA PRO A 445 13.70 -11.87 -4.37
C PRO A 445 13.01 -13.23 -4.52
N ALA A 446 13.66 -14.30 -4.04
CA ALA A 446 13.07 -15.64 -4.04
C ALA A 446 11.90 -15.77 -3.05
N GLY A 447 11.97 -15.09 -1.90
CA GLY A 447 10.90 -14.99 -0.92
C GLY A 447 9.65 -14.28 -1.46
N VAL A 448 9.84 -13.18 -2.20
CA VAL A 448 8.76 -12.45 -2.90
C VAL A 448 8.01 -13.40 -3.84
N VAL A 449 8.73 -14.10 -4.72
CA VAL A 449 8.14 -15.05 -5.68
C VAL A 449 7.40 -16.19 -4.95
N PHE A 450 7.99 -16.74 -3.89
CA PHE A 450 7.36 -17.78 -3.09
C PHE A 450 6.09 -17.31 -2.37
N ALA A 451 6.07 -16.08 -1.85
CA ALA A 451 4.89 -15.51 -1.21
C ALA A 451 3.75 -15.28 -2.22
N ARG A 452 4.06 -14.79 -3.43
CA ARG A 452 3.09 -14.69 -4.54
C ARG A 452 2.49 -16.05 -4.89
N ALA A 453 3.32 -17.09 -4.99
CA ALA A 453 2.85 -18.45 -5.23
C ALA A 453 1.93 -18.95 -4.12
N ALA A 454 2.30 -18.78 -2.85
CA ALA A 454 1.48 -19.19 -1.72
C ALA A 454 0.09 -18.55 -1.75
N LEU A 455 0.01 -17.23 -2.02
CA LEU A 455 -1.25 -16.50 -2.09
C LEU A 455 -2.18 -16.99 -3.21
N ARG A 456 -1.63 -17.45 -4.34
CA ARG A 456 -2.39 -17.94 -5.50
C ARG A 456 -2.94 -19.36 -5.34
N THR A 457 -2.31 -20.16 -4.51
CA THR A 457 -2.68 -21.58 -4.32
C THR A 457 -3.91 -21.78 -3.44
N TRP A 458 -4.42 -20.69 -2.86
CA TRP A 458 -5.63 -20.72 -2.07
C TRP A 458 -6.87 -20.91 -2.93
N PRO A 459 -7.66 -21.98 -2.70
CA PRO A 459 -8.84 -22.24 -3.51
C PRO A 459 -9.91 -21.16 -3.27
N ASP A 460 -10.62 -20.80 -4.34
CA ASP A 460 -11.87 -20.04 -4.29
C ASP A 460 -12.95 -20.83 -3.56
N GLY A 461 -12.88 -20.89 -2.23
CA GLY A 461 -13.94 -21.37 -1.36
C GLY A 461 -14.54 -22.72 -1.78
N GLY A 462 -13.72 -23.75 -1.93
CA GLY A 462 -14.17 -25.12 -2.09
C GLY A 462 -13.38 -26.04 -1.17
N LEU A 463 -14.01 -26.53 -0.09
CA LEU A 463 -13.64 -27.80 0.48
C LEU A 463 -13.51 -28.79 -0.69
N ARG A 464 -12.30 -29.30 -0.96
CA ARG A 464 -12.15 -30.47 -1.83
C ARG A 464 -12.83 -31.65 -1.12
N GLU A 465 -14.11 -31.84 -1.40
CA GLU A 465 -14.74 -33.14 -1.26
C GLU A 465 -14.08 -34.09 -2.26
N GLY A 466 -13.48 -35.16 -1.75
CA GLY A 466 -13.21 -36.40 -2.50
C GLY A 466 -11.94 -36.46 -3.33
N ALA A 467 -10.89 -37.05 -2.74
CA ALA A 467 -10.11 -38.15 -3.33
C ALA A 467 -9.32 -38.88 -2.24
#